data_AF-A0A497B6W9-F1
#
_entry.id   AF-A0A497B6W9-F1
#
_cell.length_a   1.000
_cell.length_b   1.000
_cell.length_c   1.000
_cell.angle_alpha   90.00
_cell.angle_beta   90.00
_cell.angle_gamma   90.00
#
_symmetry.space_group_name_H-M   'P 1'
#
loop_
_entity.id
_entity.type
_entity.pdbx_description
1 polymer ?
#
loop_
_entity_poly.entity_id
_entity_poly.type
_entity_poly.pdbx_seq_one_letter_code
_entity_poly.pdbx_strand_id
1 'polypeptide(L)'
;MPLTLPRTVREAWGEEAATDFADWFELILEERTVSRDEFRQILSRLDILERDVSDLKTEVRDLRREMNERFDRMYIEMNGRFERLQAEMNERFDRMNERFDRMNERFDQMYERMLSMTRWTIGTLALFGTIITILLAVGQFVK
;
A
#
# COMPACT_ATOMS: atom_id res chain seq x y z
N MET A 1 -60.43 28.29 -2.48
CA MET A 1 -61.85 28.19 -2.04
C MET A 1 -62.03 29.45 -1.21
N PRO A 2 -62.85 30.42 -1.67
CA PRO A 2 -62.86 31.76 -1.10
C PRO A 2 -63.08 31.71 0.41
N LEU A 3 -62.21 32.40 1.14
CA LEU A 3 -62.19 32.39 2.59
C LEU A 3 -63.42 33.12 3.11
N THR A 4 -64.42 32.36 3.55
CA THR A 4 -65.68 32.94 4.03
C THR A 4 -65.61 33.19 5.53
N LEU A 5 -65.67 34.46 5.93
CA LEU A 5 -65.68 34.81 7.34
C LEU A 5 -67.00 34.39 8.01
N PRO A 6 -66.95 33.97 9.29
CA PRO A 6 -68.15 33.64 10.06
C PRO A 6 -69.16 34.80 10.09
N ARG A 7 -70.46 34.47 10.14
CA ARG A 7 -71.55 35.47 10.13
C ARG A 7 -71.41 36.53 11.23
N THR A 8 -70.99 36.11 12.42
CA THR A 8 -70.75 36.99 13.57
C THR A 8 -69.70 38.07 13.29
N VAL A 9 -68.67 37.77 12.48
CA VAL A 9 -67.64 38.73 12.09
C VAL A 9 -68.17 39.72 11.06
N ARG A 10 -68.96 39.24 10.09
CA ARG A 10 -69.62 40.08 9.08
C ARG A 10 -70.62 41.06 9.67
N GLU A 11 -71.43 40.61 10.64
CA GLU A 11 -72.39 41.48 11.35
C GLU A 11 -71.68 42.54 12.20
N ALA A 12 -70.53 42.22 12.80
CA ALA A 12 -69.79 43.13 13.67
C ALA A 12 -68.95 44.16 12.91
N TRP A 13 -68.34 43.78 11.78
CA TRP A 13 -67.43 44.64 11.01
C TRP A 13 -68.09 45.30 9.80
N GLY A 14 -69.29 44.84 9.42
CA GLY A 14 -69.94 45.22 8.17
C GLY A 14 -69.44 44.38 7.00
N GLU A 15 -70.29 44.17 5.99
CA GLU A 15 -69.98 43.32 4.83
C GLU A 15 -68.76 43.82 4.03
N GLU A 16 -68.60 45.13 3.91
CA GLU A 16 -67.49 45.74 3.16
C GLU A 16 -66.13 45.44 3.81
N ALA A 17 -65.95 45.78 5.10
CA ALA A 17 -64.69 45.55 5.81
C ALA A 17 -64.39 44.05 6.02
N ALA A 18 -65.43 43.22 6.17
CA ALA A 18 -65.27 41.78 6.24
C ALA A 18 -64.81 41.17 4.91
N THR A 19 -65.30 41.70 3.78
CA THR A 19 -64.88 41.25 2.44
C THR A 19 -63.44 41.69 2.15
N ASP A 20 -63.09 42.95 2.42
CA ASP A 20 -61.73 43.47 2.26
C ASP A 20 -60.70 42.68 3.07
N PHE A 21 -61.04 42.31 4.32
CA PHE A 21 -60.16 41.48 5.14
C PHE A 21 -60.00 40.07 4.58
N ALA A 22 -61.09 39.45 4.11
CA ALA A 22 -61.03 38.12 3.51
C ALA A 22 -60.14 38.10 2.27
N ASP A 23 -60.30 39.10 1.39
CA ASP A 23 -59.52 39.26 0.17
C ASP A 23 -58.03 39.53 0.47
N TRP A 24 -57.75 40.43 1.43
CA TRP A 24 -56.38 40.68 1.89
C TRP A 24 -55.73 39.43 2.50
N PHE A 25 -56.48 38.68 3.31
CA PHE A 25 -55.96 37.48 3.98
C PHE A 25 -55.73 36.34 2.99
N GLU A 26 -56.59 36.16 1.99
CA GLU A 26 -56.35 35.23 0.89
C GLU A 26 -55.10 35.60 0.09
N LEU A 27 -54.93 36.89 -0.24
CA LEU A 27 -53.74 37.38 -0.94
C LEU A 27 -52.45 37.02 -0.17
N ILE A 28 -52.45 37.24 1.15
CA ILE A 28 -51.30 36.89 2.00
C ILE A 28 -51.09 35.38 2.08
N LEU A 29 -52.16 34.60 2.19
CA LEU A 29 -52.05 33.14 2.25
C LEU A 29 -51.52 32.57 0.94
N GLU A 30 -51.97 33.06 -0.22
CA GLU A 30 -51.45 32.65 -1.51
C GLU A 30 -49.98 33.05 -1.70
N GLU A 31 -49.56 34.22 -1.23
CA GLU A 31 -48.18 34.68 -1.39
C GLU A 31 -47.19 33.97 -0.42
N ARG A 32 -47.65 33.55 0.76
CA ARG A 32 -46.78 33.08 1.85
C ARG A 32 -46.88 31.58 2.15
N THR A 33 -47.90 30.88 1.67
CA THR A 33 -48.12 29.47 2.03
C THR A 33 -47.85 28.54 0.86
N VAL A 34 -47.21 27.41 1.17
CA VAL A 34 -47.05 26.32 0.21
C VAL A 34 -48.36 25.56 0.14
N SER A 35 -48.84 25.28 -1.08
CA SER A 35 -50.09 24.57 -1.27
C SER A 35 -49.99 23.13 -0.73
N ARG A 36 -51.13 22.53 -0.36
CA ARG A 36 -51.14 21.13 0.09
C ARG A 36 -50.62 20.16 -0.97
N ASP A 37 -50.79 20.48 -2.24
CA ASP A 37 -50.34 19.63 -3.34
C ASP A 37 -48.84 19.73 -3.57
N GLU A 38 -48.24 20.91 -3.44
CA GLU A 38 -46.79 21.07 -3.40
C GLU A 38 -46.17 20.35 -2.19
N PHE A 39 -46.82 20.44 -1.02
CA PHE A 39 -46.37 19.71 0.17
C PHE A 39 -46.39 18.20 -0.05
N ARG A 40 -47.45 17.66 -0.66
CA ARG A 40 -47.51 16.24 -1.07
C ARG A 40 -46.42 15.88 -2.07
N GLN A 41 -46.16 16.75 -3.04
CA GLN A 41 -45.11 16.54 -4.03
C GLN A 41 -43.72 16.48 -3.37
N ILE A 42 -43.47 17.35 -2.38
CA ILE A 42 -42.23 17.34 -1.58
C ILE A 42 -42.10 16.01 -0.83
N LEU A 43 -43.18 15.54 -0.18
CA LEU A 43 -43.17 14.26 0.53
C LEU A 43 -42.87 13.08 -0.42
N SER A 44 -43.51 13.03 -1.59
CA SER A 44 -43.22 11.98 -2.57
C SER A 44 -41.76 12.00 -3.04
N ARG A 45 -41.16 13.20 -3.19
CA ARG A 45 -39.73 13.33 -3.53
C ARG A 45 -38.82 12.91 -2.37
N LEU A 46 -39.25 13.15 -1.13
CA LEU A 46 -38.53 12.73 0.07
C LEU A 46 -38.54 11.21 0.21
N ASP A 47 -39.65 10.54 -0.07
CA ASP A 47 -39.75 9.07 -0.04
C ASP A 47 -38.81 8.42 -1.07
N ILE A 48 -38.71 9.01 -2.26
CA ILE A 48 -37.75 8.56 -3.29
C ILE A 48 -36.32 8.76 -2.79
N LEU A 49 -36.01 9.93 -2.22
CA LEU A 49 -34.68 10.22 -1.69
C LEU A 49 -34.30 9.24 -0.56
N GLU A 50 -35.23 8.90 0.32
CA GLU A 50 -34.99 7.94 1.40
C GLU A 50 -34.65 6.55 0.85
N ARG A 51 -35.37 6.11 -0.19
CA ARG A 51 -35.06 4.86 -0.89
C ARG A 51 -33.66 4.92 -1.54
N ASP A 52 -33.37 5.97 -2.31
CA ASP A 52 -32.08 6.12 -3.00
C ASP A 52 -30.91 6.15 -2.01
N VAL A 53 -31.08 6.81 -0.86
CA VAL A 53 -30.08 6.83 0.22
C VAL A 53 -29.90 5.45 0.86
N SER A 54 -30.98 4.69 1.03
CA SER A 54 -30.90 3.31 1.53
C SER A 54 -30.15 2.39 0.56
N ASP A 55 -30.40 2.55 -0.75
CA ASP A 55 -29.74 1.78 -1.79
C ASP A 55 -28.24 2.14 -1.87
N LEU A 56 -27.91 3.44 -1.86
CA LEU A 56 -26.52 3.93 -1.76
C LEU A 56 -25.79 3.37 -0.54
N LYS A 57 -26.45 3.32 0.62
CA LYS A 57 -25.85 2.76 1.83
C LYS A 57 -25.52 1.28 1.67
N THR A 58 -26.31 0.55 0.90
CA THR A 58 -26.09 -0.87 0.59
C THR A 58 -24.92 -1.00 -0.38
N GLU A 59 -24.92 -0.25 -1.48
CA GLU A 59 -23.82 -0.24 -2.46
C GLU A 59 -22.47 0.13 -1.83
N VAL A 60 -22.44 1.13 -0.94
CA VAL A 60 -21.21 1.52 -0.23
C VAL A 60 -20.72 0.42 0.70
N ARG A 61 -21.62 -0.34 1.34
CA ARG A 61 -21.24 -1.48 2.18
C ARG A 61 -20.66 -2.61 1.34
N ASP A 62 -21.25 -2.89 0.19
CA ASP A 62 -20.80 -3.94 -0.72
C ASP A 62 -19.45 -3.57 -1.36
N LEU A 63 -19.30 -2.32 -1.82
CA LEU A 63 -18.03 -1.79 -2.31
C LEU A 63 -16.94 -1.90 -1.25
N ARG A 64 -17.23 -1.52 0.00
CA ARG A 64 -16.27 -1.63 1.11
C ARG A 64 -15.86 -3.08 1.36
N ARG A 65 -16.81 -4.01 1.26
CA ARG A 65 -16.54 -5.44 1.42
C ARG A 65 -15.67 -5.98 0.30
N GLU A 66 -16.02 -5.70 -0.95
CA GLU A 66 -15.23 -6.12 -2.13
C GLU A 66 -13.81 -5.55 -2.07
N MET A 67 -13.68 -4.29 -1.69
CA MET A 67 -12.40 -3.62 -1.53
C MET A 67 -11.54 -4.32 -0.46
N ASN A 68 -12.12 -4.64 0.71
CA ASN A 68 -11.41 -5.38 1.76
C ASN A 68 -10.96 -6.76 1.26
N GLU A 69 -11.86 -7.54 0.63
CA GLU A 69 -11.53 -8.86 0.10
C GLU A 69 -10.44 -8.80 -0.99
N ARG A 70 -10.42 -7.73 -1.79
CA ARG A 70 -9.36 -7.49 -2.78
C ARG A 70 -8.03 -7.11 -2.13
N PHE A 71 -8.05 -6.28 -1.10
CA PHE A 71 -6.85 -5.93 -0.33
C PHE A 71 -6.26 -7.14 0.40
N ASP A 72 -7.10 -7.96 1.04
CA ASP A 72 -6.66 -9.18 1.72
C ASP A 72 -6.00 -10.17 0.75
N ARG A 73 -6.61 -10.38 -0.43
CA ARG A 73 -6.02 -11.21 -1.49
C ARG A 73 -4.68 -10.66 -1.97
N MET A 74 -4.59 -9.35 -2.20
CA MET A 74 -3.36 -8.70 -2.61
C MET A 74 -2.26 -8.84 -1.55
N TYR A 75 -2.61 -8.71 -0.28
CA TYR A 75 -1.69 -8.86 0.84
C TYR A 75 -1.13 -10.28 0.91
N ILE A 76 -1.99 -11.30 0.84
CA ILE A 76 -1.60 -12.72 0.83
C ILE A 76 -0.68 -13.01 -0.37
N GLU A 77 -1.05 -12.56 -1.57
CA GLU A 77 -0.24 -12.78 -2.77
C GLU A 77 1.13 -12.13 -2.67
N MET A 78 1.19 -10.88 -2.21
CA MET A 78 2.43 -10.13 -2.06
C MET A 78 3.35 -10.80 -1.03
N ASN A 79 2.83 -11.19 0.13
CA ASN A 79 3.60 -11.91 1.14
C ASN A 79 4.12 -13.24 0.58
N GLY A 80 3.27 -14.02 -0.09
CA GLY A 80 3.69 -15.28 -0.69
C GLY A 80 4.72 -15.13 -1.81
N ARG A 81 4.74 -14.00 -2.53
CA ARG A 81 5.82 -13.67 -3.50
C ARG A 81 7.10 -13.27 -2.78
N PHE A 82 7.00 -12.48 -1.71
CA PHE A 82 8.15 -12.05 -0.92
C PHE A 82 8.85 -13.23 -0.23
N GLU A 83 8.10 -14.14 0.38
CA GLU A 83 8.63 -15.36 0.98
C GLU A 83 9.37 -16.23 -0.04
N ARG A 84 8.81 -16.40 -1.25
CA ARG A 84 9.46 -17.12 -2.34
C ARG A 84 10.76 -16.47 -2.79
N LEU A 85 10.77 -15.14 -2.94
CA LEU A 85 11.98 -14.39 -3.28
C LEU A 85 13.05 -14.52 -2.19
N GLN A 86 12.66 -14.45 -0.93
CA GLN A 86 13.56 -14.60 0.20
C GLN A 86 14.16 -16.02 0.23
N ALA A 87 13.36 -17.05 0.00
CA ALA A 87 13.83 -18.44 -0.08
C ALA A 87 14.80 -18.64 -1.25
N GLU A 88 14.50 -18.12 -2.44
CA GLU A 88 15.40 -18.20 -3.59
C GLU A 88 16.71 -17.45 -3.36
N MET A 89 16.64 -16.26 -2.73
CA MET A 89 17.84 -15.51 -2.36
C MET A 89 18.71 -16.28 -1.38
N ASN A 90 18.13 -16.84 -0.32
CA ASN A 90 18.88 -17.65 0.65
C ASN A 90 19.57 -18.84 -0.03
N GLU A 91 18.85 -19.58 -0.88
CA GLU A 91 19.42 -20.71 -1.61
C GLU A 91 20.57 -20.28 -2.56
N ARG A 92 20.44 -19.12 -3.23
CA ARG A 92 21.53 -18.55 -4.04
C ARG A 92 22.74 -18.16 -3.19
N PHE A 93 22.51 -17.57 -2.03
CA PHE A 93 23.59 -17.21 -1.10
C PHE A 93 24.29 -18.44 -0.55
N ASP A 94 23.57 -19.50 -0.18
CA ASP A 94 24.16 -20.76 0.29
C ASP A 94 25.04 -21.38 -0.81
N ARG A 95 24.54 -21.44 -2.06
CA ARG A 95 25.36 -21.89 -3.21
C ARG A 95 26.59 -21.02 -3.47
N MET A 96 26.51 -19.72 -3.20
CA MET A 96 27.67 -18.83 -3.28
C MET A 96 28.68 -19.14 -2.17
N ASN A 97 28.24 -19.31 -0.93
CA ASN A 97 29.09 -19.67 0.20
C ASN A 97 29.84 -20.98 -0.08
N GLU A 98 29.15 -22.02 -0.55
CA GLU A 98 29.81 -23.28 -0.93
C GLU A 98 30.87 -23.10 -2.03
N ARG A 99 30.64 -22.19 -2.99
CA ARG A 99 31.63 -21.88 -4.03
C ARG A 99 32.83 -21.16 -3.45
N PHE A 100 32.63 -20.24 -2.51
CA PHE A 100 33.70 -19.55 -1.81
C PHE A 100 34.51 -20.53 -0.95
N ASP A 101 33.87 -21.45 -0.23
CA ASP A 101 34.56 -22.46 0.56
C ASP A 101 35.44 -23.36 -0.30
N ARG A 102 34.90 -23.88 -1.42
CA ARG A 102 35.70 -24.65 -2.40
C ARG A 102 36.85 -23.84 -3.00
N MET A 103 36.68 -22.53 -3.15
CA MET A 103 37.74 -21.66 -3.65
C MET A 103 38.84 -21.47 -2.61
N ASN A 104 38.48 -21.28 -1.34
CA ASN A 104 39.42 -21.20 -0.22
C ASN A 104 40.25 -22.49 -0.10
N GLU A 105 39.61 -23.66 -0.14
CA GLU A 105 40.32 -24.95 -0.12
C GLU A 105 41.35 -25.08 -1.26
N ARG A 106 41.02 -24.59 -2.46
CA ARG A 106 41.95 -24.58 -3.60
C ARG A 106 43.12 -23.62 -3.36
N PHE A 107 42.85 -22.45 -2.78
CA PHE A 107 43.89 -21.50 -2.42
C PHE A 107 44.83 -22.05 -1.35
N ASP A 108 44.30 -22.70 -0.31
CA ASP A 108 45.08 -23.34 0.73
C ASP A 108 46.00 -24.43 0.14
N GLN A 109 45.47 -25.30 -0.72
CA GLN A 109 46.28 -26.30 -1.42
C GLN A 109 47.38 -25.67 -2.29
N MET A 110 47.08 -24.56 -2.97
CA MET A 110 48.07 -23.85 -3.78
C MET A 110 49.16 -23.22 -2.90
N TYR A 111 48.77 -22.65 -1.76
CA TYR A 111 49.68 -22.06 -0.78
C TYR A 111 50.62 -23.12 -0.18
N GLU A 112 50.10 -24.29 0.21
CA GLU A 112 50.92 -25.41 0.69
C GLU A 112 51.94 -25.89 -0.36
N ARG A 113 51.51 -26.02 -1.61
CA ARG A 113 52.42 -26.39 -2.73
C ARG A 113 53.51 -25.34 -2.93
N MET A 114 53.15 -24.06 -2.87
CA MET A 114 54.09 -22.95 -3.00
C MET A 114 55.11 -22.98 -1.86
N LEU A 115 54.67 -23.13 -0.60
CA LEU A 115 55.56 -23.25 0.55
C LEU A 115 56.51 -24.45 0.44
N SER A 116 56.00 -25.61 0.02
CA SER A 116 56.81 -26.80 -0.21
C SER A 116 57.90 -26.56 -1.25
N MET A 117 57.53 -25.94 -2.38
CA MET A 117 58.45 -25.56 -3.44
C MET A 117 59.51 -24.57 -2.95
N THR A 118 59.11 -23.52 -2.22
CA THR A 118 60.02 -22.53 -1.63
C THR A 118 61.00 -23.18 -0.66
N ARG A 119 60.54 -24.11 0.19
CA ARG A 119 61.43 -24.84 1.10
C ARG A 119 62.47 -25.66 0.35
N TRP A 120 62.06 -26.31 -0.74
CA TRP A 120 62.96 -27.11 -1.58
C TRP A 120 63.98 -26.22 -2.34
N THR A 121 63.55 -25.10 -2.91
CA THR A 121 64.44 -24.19 -3.66
C THR A 121 65.47 -23.53 -2.75
N ILE A 122 65.08 -23.13 -1.52
CA ILE A 122 66.03 -22.63 -0.52
C ILE A 122 67.06 -23.70 -0.18
N GLY A 123 66.64 -24.96 0.03
CA GLY A 123 67.54 -26.08 0.30
C GLY A 123 68.55 -26.31 -0.84
N THR A 124 68.08 -26.30 -2.08
CA THR A 124 68.94 -26.46 -3.27
C THR A 124 69.93 -25.31 -3.44
N LEU A 125 69.49 -24.06 -3.23
CA LEU A 125 70.36 -22.89 -3.29
C LEU A 125 71.44 -22.92 -2.20
N ALA A 126 71.07 -23.31 -0.98
CA ALA A 126 72.03 -23.49 0.12
C ALA A 126 73.07 -24.57 -0.22
N LEU A 127 72.66 -25.70 -0.79
CA LEU A 127 73.57 -26.77 -1.22
C LEU A 127 74.57 -26.26 -2.27
N PHE A 128 74.09 -25.61 -3.34
CA PHE A 128 74.98 -25.04 -4.35
C PHE A 128 75.95 -24.02 -3.75
N GLY A 129 75.47 -23.18 -2.82
CA GLY A 129 76.31 -22.25 -2.07
C GLY A 129 77.44 -22.96 -1.32
N THR A 130 77.14 -24.04 -0.58
CA THR A 130 78.17 -24.81 0.15
C THR A 130 79.19 -25.45 -0.79
N ILE A 131 78.76 -25.98 -1.94
CA ILE A 131 79.66 -26.55 -2.96
C ILE A 131 80.61 -25.48 -3.48
N ILE A 132 80.10 -24.29 -3.82
CA ILE A 132 80.92 -23.17 -4.30
C ILE A 132 81.94 -22.77 -3.22
N THR A 133 81.53 -22.68 -1.96
CA THR A 133 82.45 -22.35 -0.85
C THR A 133 83.58 -23.38 -0.70
N ILE A 134 83.26 -24.69 -0.79
CA ILE A 134 84.26 -25.77 -0.71
C ILE A 134 85.23 -25.70 -1.90
N LEU A 135 84.72 -25.50 -3.12
CA LEU A 135 85.56 -25.39 -4.32
C LEU A 135 86.53 -24.20 -4.23
N LEU A 136 86.05 -23.05 -3.75
CA LEU A 136 86.92 -21.88 -3.53
C LEU A 136 87.99 -22.16 -2.48
N ALA A 137 87.65 -22.82 -1.38
CA ALA A 137 88.61 -23.20 -0.34
C ALA A 137 89.70 -24.15 -0.88
N VAL A 138 89.32 -25.22 -1.58
CA VAL A 138 90.28 -26.15 -2.21
C VAL A 138 91.15 -25.45 -3.23
N GLY A 139 90.58 -24.56 -4.05
CA GLY A 139 91.34 -23.78 -5.03
C GLY A 139 92.41 -22.87 -4.42
N GLN A 140 92.22 -22.40 -3.18
CA GLN A 140 93.24 -21.64 -2.45
C GLN A 140 94.39 -22.50 -1.93
N PHE A 141 94.16 -23.79 -1.63
CA PHE A 141 95.20 -24.71 -1.16
C PHE A 141 96.05 -25.32 -2.28
N VAL A 142 95.56 -25.32 -3.52
CA VAL A 142 96.25 -25.89 -4.70
C VAL A 142 97.13 -24.87 -5.42
N LYS A 143 97.04 -23.57 -5.05
CA LYS A 143 97.95 -22.50 -5.48
C LYS A 143 99.10 -22.32 -4.51
#